data_AF-A0A2V9YWV4-F1
#
_entry.id   AF-A0A2V9YWV4-F1
#
_cell.length_a   1.000
_cell.length_b   1.000
_cell.length_c   1.000
_cell.angle_alpha   90.00
_cell.angle_beta   90.00
_cell.angle_gamma   90.00
#
_symmetry.space_group_name_H-M   'P 1'
#
loop_
_entity.id
_entity.type
_entity.pdbx_description
1 polymer ?
#
loop_
_entity_poly.entity_id
_entity_poly.type
_entity_poly.pdbx_seq_one_letter_code
_entity_poly.pdbx_strand_id
1 'polypeptide(L)'
;MAQIFHRSTNTISRATIFGAVFIVAFLFWAAAQVQRSPYVTYAGVVRPQPVPFSHQHHVAGLGIDCRYCHTSVEESRFAGIPPTKTCMNCHAQVWTKASLLEPVRESLRTDKSLVWTRVNDLPDFVYFDHSIHIHKGVGCDTCHGPVDRMPMMYNYGSLLMEWCLNCHRAPEKNLRPREQVFNMRYQQPSSDNPVLLDGRSFSDQDSLGTYLVTKYKVRTVADITSCDTCHR
;
A
#
# COMPACT_ATOMS: atom_id res chain seq x y z
N MET A 1 18.74 44.34 -51.80
CA MET A 1 17.99 43.09 -51.54
C MET A 1 16.59 43.47 -51.06
N ALA A 2 15.52 42.90 -51.65
CA ALA A 2 14.16 43.15 -51.20
C ALA A 2 13.87 42.39 -49.89
N GLN A 3 13.13 43.02 -48.97
CA GLN A 3 12.75 42.40 -47.70
C GLN A 3 11.76 41.25 -47.97
N ILE A 4 12.18 40.01 -47.69
CA ILE A 4 11.41 38.80 -47.99
C ILE A 4 10.31 38.52 -46.93
N PHE A 5 10.56 38.85 -45.66
CA PHE A 5 9.60 38.62 -44.55
C PHE A 5 9.17 39.93 -43.86
N HIS A 6 7.88 40.05 -43.56
CA HIS A 6 7.32 41.18 -42.82
C HIS A 6 7.82 41.21 -41.37
N ARG A 7 7.91 42.41 -40.74
CA ARG A 7 8.47 42.56 -39.38
C ARG A 7 7.68 41.77 -38.32
N SER A 8 6.40 41.52 -38.54
CA SER A 8 5.56 40.68 -37.67
C SER A 8 6.03 39.23 -37.62
N THR A 9 6.74 38.74 -38.65
CA THR A 9 7.26 37.37 -38.69
C THR A 9 8.23 37.09 -37.55
N ASN A 10 8.95 38.10 -37.02
CA ASN A 10 9.79 37.92 -35.83
C ASN A 10 8.96 37.62 -34.57
N THR A 11 7.86 38.33 -34.36
CA THR A 11 6.95 38.10 -33.23
C THR A 11 6.23 36.76 -33.38
N ILE A 12 5.75 36.44 -34.57
CA ILE A 12 5.08 35.16 -34.87
C ILE A 12 6.06 34.01 -34.65
N SER A 13 7.28 34.07 -35.20
CA SER A 13 8.30 33.03 -35.02
C SER A 13 8.66 32.80 -33.55
N ARG A 14 8.83 33.87 -32.77
CA ARG A 14 9.07 33.74 -31.32
C ARG A 14 7.87 33.13 -30.61
N ALA A 15 6.67 33.61 -30.88
CA ALA A 15 5.44 33.12 -30.27
C ALA A 15 5.18 31.64 -30.61
N THR A 16 5.45 31.20 -31.85
CA THR A 16 5.28 29.80 -32.24
C THR A 16 6.34 28.89 -31.63
N ILE A 17 7.61 29.31 -31.58
CA ILE A 17 8.68 28.52 -30.95
C ILE A 17 8.41 28.37 -29.45
N PHE A 18 8.24 29.47 -28.72
CA PHE A 18 7.97 29.41 -27.29
C PHE A 18 6.62 28.75 -27.00
N GLY A 19 5.58 29.07 -27.77
CA GLY A 19 4.27 28.44 -27.65
C GLY A 19 4.34 26.93 -27.84
N ALA A 20 5.05 26.45 -28.86
CA ALA A 20 5.26 25.01 -29.08
C ALA A 20 6.01 24.36 -27.92
N VAL A 21 7.08 24.98 -27.41
CA VAL A 21 7.84 24.46 -26.26
C VAL A 21 6.94 24.36 -25.02
N PHE A 22 6.15 25.38 -24.71
CA PHE A 22 5.25 25.36 -23.56
C PHE A 22 4.11 24.35 -23.72
N ILE A 23 3.54 24.22 -24.92
CA ILE A 23 2.50 23.20 -25.21
C ILE A 23 3.08 21.80 -25.03
N VAL A 24 4.25 21.52 -25.60
CA VAL A 24 4.90 20.21 -25.47
C VAL A 24 5.23 19.90 -24.02
N ALA A 25 5.82 20.86 -23.28
CA ALA A 25 6.10 20.70 -21.86
C ALA A 25 4.83 20.44 -21.03
N PHE A 26 3.74 21.17 -21.34
CA PHE A 26 2.45 20.97 -20.69
C PHE A 26 1.86 19.59 -20.98
N LEU A 27 1.92 19.12 -22.23
CA LEU A 27 1.44 17.79 -22.61
C LEU A 27 2.22 16.68 -21.89
N PHE A 28 3.55 16.78 -21.82
CA PHE A 28 4.36 15.84 -21.05
C PHE A 28 4.03 15.87 -19.55
N TRP A 29 3.87 17.05 -18.98
CA TRP A 29 3.46 17.21 -17.59
C TRP A 29 2.08 16.58 -17.34
N ALA A 30 1.09 16.87 -18.19
CA ALA A 30 -0.25 16.32 -18.08
C ALA A 30 -0.27 14.79 -18.22
N ALA A 31 0.46 14.24 -19.20
CA ALA A 31 0.61 12.80 -19.37
C ALA A 31 1.25 12.14 -18.13
N ALA A 32 2.29 12.76 -17.56
CA ALA A 32 2.91 12.27 -16.33
C ALA A 32 1.96 12.31 -15.13
N GLN A 33 1.13 13.35 -14.99
CA GLN A 33 0.12 13.42 -13.93
C GLN A 33 -0.94 12.34 -14.10
N VAL A 34 -1.44 12.11 -15.32
CA VAL A 34 -2.40 11.04 -15.61
C VAL A 34 -1.81 9.68 -15.27
N GLN A 35 -0.57 9.41 -15.70
CA GLN A 35 0.10 8.13 -15.45
C GLN A 35 0.31 7.84 -13.96
N ARG A 36 0.52 8.87 -13.14
CA ARG A 36 0.68 8.75 -11.68
C ARG A 36 -0.64 8.77 -10.90
N SER A 37 -1.75 9.05 -11.58
CA SER A 37 -3.04 9.24 -10.92
C SER A 37 -3.68 7.93 -10.46
N PRO A 38 -4.59 7.98 -9.47
CA PRO A 38 -5.43 6.85 -9.06
C PRO A 38 -6.22 6.21 -10.20
N TYR A 39 -6.48 6.93 -11.29
CA TYR A 39 -7.16 6.38 -12.46
C TYR A 39 -6.35 5.25 -13.13
N VAL A 40 -5.02 5.40 -13.20
CA VAL A 40 -4.14 4.40 -13.84
C VAL A 40 -3.69 3.33 -12.83
N THR A 41 -3.40 3.73 -11.59
CA THR A 41 -2.98 2.78 -10.53
C THR A 41 -4.15 2.02 -9.92
N TYR A 42 -5.39 2.40 -10.26
CA TYR A 42 -6.64 1.91 -9.68
C TYR A 42 -6.75 2.10 -8.16
N ALA A 43 -5.93 2.96 -7.55
CA ALA A 43 -6.00 3.24 -6.12
C ALA A 43 -7.41 3.70 -5.72
N GLY A 44 -7.96 3.10 -4.66
CA GLY A 44 -9.33 3.35 -4.21
C GLY A 44 -10.42 2.55 -4.94
N VAL A 45 -10.08 1.78 -5.97
CA VAL A 45 -11.08 1.02 -6.75
C VAL A 45 -11.28 -0.37 -6.16
N VAL A 46 -12.53 -0.67 -5.76
CA VAL A 46 -12.93 -2.01 -5.30
C VAL A 46 -12.95 -2.99 -6.47
N ARG A 47 -12.35 -4.16 -6.27
CA ARG A 47 -12.39 -5.27 -7.24
C ARG A 47 -13.49 -6.28 -6.89
N PRO A 48 -14.18 -6.85 -7.89
CA PRO A 48 -15.08 -7.97 -7.66
C PRO A 48 -14.35 -9.16 -7.02
N GLN A 49 -14.97 -9.76 -6.02
CA GLN A 49 -14.47 -10.92 -5.30
C GLN A 49 -15.47 -12.07 -5.44
N PRO A 50 -15.01 -13.35 -5.37
CA PRO A 50 -15.91 -14.50 -5.40
C PRO A 50 -16.91 -14.50 -4.24
N VAL A 51 -16.52 -13.93 -3.11
CA VAL A 51 -17.33 -13.72 -1.91
C VAL A 51 -17.11 -12.29 -1.44
N PRO A 52 -18.16 -11.53 -1.09
CA PRO A 52 -18.01 -10.16 -0.58
C PRO A 52 -17.51 -10.18 0.87
N PHE A 53 -16.24 -10.51 1.06
CA PHE A 53 -15.60 -10.57 2.38
C PHE A 53 -15.39 -9.17 2.94
N SER A 54 -15.99 -8.92 4.11
CA SER A 54 -15.90 -7.64 4.82
C SER A 54 -14.81 -7.67 5.88
N HIS A 55 -13.69 -6.98 5.64
CA HIS A 55 -12.67 -6.76 6.66
C HIS A 55 -13.22 -5.90 7.81
N GLN A 56 -14.05 -4.92 7.51
CA GLN A 56 -14.70 -4.09 8.53
C GLN A 56 -15.47 -4.94 9.56
N HIS A 57 -16.24 -5.93 9.10
CA HIS A 57 -16.98 -6.79 10.01
C HIS A 57 -16.05 -7.68 10.85
N HIS A 58 -15.09 -8.36 10.21
CA HIS A 58 -14.25 -9.34 10.90
C HIS A 58 -13.21 -8.67 11.82
N VAL A 59 -12.63 -7.54 11.41
CA VAL A 59 -11.57 -6.86 12.17
C VAL A 59 -12.18 -5.89 13.17
N ALA A 60 -12.89 -4.85 12.72
CA ALA A 60 -13.44 -3.85 13.65
C ALA A 60 -14.69 -4.33 14.40
N GLY A 61 -15.52 -5.17 13.77
CA GLY A 61 -16.76 -5.68 14.39
C GLY A 61 -16.53 -6.82 15.37
N LEU A 62 -15.64 -7.78 15.04
CA LEU A 62 -15.38 -8.97 15.85
C LEU A 62 -14.03 -8.95 16.59
N GLY A 63 -13.15 -7.99 16.29
CA GLY A 63 -11.84 -7.89 16.93
C GLY A 63 -10.84 -8.97 16.50
N ILE A 64 -11.03 -9.59 15.33
CA ILE A 64 -10.13 -10.65 14.84
C ILE A 64 -8.81 -10.01 14.40
N ASP A 65 -7.70 -10.50 14.96
CA ASP A 65 -6.35 -10.11 14.59
C ASP A 65 -6.03 -10.54 13.16
N CYS A 66 -5.32 -9.69 12.41
CA CYS A 66 -4.94 -9.90 11.01
C CYS A 66 -4.27 -11.27 10.78
N ARG A 67 -3.47 -11.73 11.73
CA ARG A 67 -2.66 -12.96 11.64
C ARG A 67 -3.49 -14.23 11.76
N TYR A 68 -4.73 -14.15 12.25
CA TYR A 68 -5.63 -15.30 12.27
C TYR A 68 -5.89 -15.83 10.85
N CYS A 69 -5.99 -14.91 9.88
CA CYS A 69 -6.20 -15.25 8.47
C CYS A 69 -4.90 -15.19 7.65
N HIS A 70 -4.04 -14.20 7.92
CA HIS A 70 -2.78 -13.97 7.21
C HIS A 70 -1.60 -14.53 8.00
N THR A 71 -1.59 -15.85 8.19
CA THR A 71 -0.72 -16.51 9.18
C THR A 71 0.77 -16.43 8.86
N SER A 72 1.14 -16.30 7.59
CA SER A 72 2.56 -16.25 7.17
C SER A 72 3.13 -14.84 7.08
N VAL A 73 2.35 -13.81 7.44
CA VAL A 73 2.73 -12.40 7.26
C VAL A 73 4.00 -12.02 8.02
N GLU A 74 4.22 -12.61 9.21
CA GLU A 74 5.39 -12.33 10.03
C GLU A 74 6.64 -13.08 9.55
N GLU A 75 6.50 -14.24 8.92
CA GLU A 75 7.62 -15.16 8.67
C GLU A 75 8.00 -15.31 7.19
N SER A 76 7.11 -14.92 6.27
CA SER A 76 7.28 -15.16 4.84
C SER A 76 7.22 -13.87 4.03
N ARG A 77 7.77 -13.95 2.82
CA ARG A 77 7.63 -12.88 1.82
C ARG A 77 6.19 -12.60 1.43
N PHE A 78 5.32 -13.60 1.58
CA PHE A 78 3.92 -13.54 1.19
C PHE A 78 3.04 -13.70 2.43
N ALA A 79 2.10 -12.77 2.63
CA ALA A 79 1.18 -12.79 3.77
C ALA A 79 0.18 -13.97 3.77
N GLY A 80 -0.02 -14.60 2.62
CA GLY A 80 -1.02 -15.65 2.47
C GLY A 80 -2.42 -15.09 2.26
N ILE A 81 -3.27 -15.86 1.57
CA ILE A 81 -4.72 -15.71 1.65
C ILE A 81 -5.22 -16.95 2.40
N PRO A 82 -6.13 -16.82 3.38
CA PRO A 82 -6.57 -17.96 4.17
C PRO A 82 -7.20 -19.03 3.29
N PRO A 83 -6.96 -20.33 3.57
CA PRO A 83 -7.68 -21.41 2.91
C PRO A 83 -9.16 -21.40 3.33
N THR A 84 -10.01 -22.04 2.54
CA THR A 84 -11.45 -22.18 2.82
C THR A 84 -11.73 -22.73 4.23
N LYS A 85 -10.87 -23.60 4.74
CA LYS A 85 -10.98 -24.16 6.10
C LYS A 85 -11.00 -23.08 7.18
N THR A 86 -10.22 -22.01 7.05
CA THR A 86 -10.20 -20.91 8.03
C THR A 86 -11.56 -20.22 8.11
N CYS A 87 -12.23 -20.01 6.96
CA CYS A 87 -13.60 -19.49 6.93
C CYS A 87 -14.57 -20.44 7.64
N MET A 88 -14.40 -21.74 7.40
CA MET A 88 -15.32 -22.78 7.89
C MET A 88 -15.15 -23.10 9.38
N ASN A 89 -14.06 -22.68 10.04
CA ASN A 89 -13.91 -22.78 11.50
C ASN A 89 -15.11 -22.16 12.23
N CYS A 90 -15.67 -21.07 11.69
CA CYS A 90 -16.87 -20.42 12.22
C CYS A 90 -18.09 -20.67 11.33
N HIS A 91 -17.95 -20.54 10.00
CA HIS A 91 -19.09 -20.60 9.08
C HIS A 91 -19.71 -21.99 8.89
N ALA A 92 -19.15 -23.02 9.53
CA ALA A 92 -19.84 -24.29 9.74
C ALA A 92 -21.02 -24.19 10.72
N GLN A 93 -21.05 -23.14 11.57
CA GLN A 93 -22.07 -22.95 12.62
C GLN A 93 -22.80 -21.61 12.49
N VAL A 94 -22.14 -20.56 11.99
CA VAL A 94 -22.73 -19.23 11.82
C VAL A 94 -23.05 -18.94 10.36
N TRP A 95 -24.21 -18.34 10.11
CA TRP A 95 -24.65 -17.94 8.76
C TRP A 95 -24.65 -19.08 7.73
N THR A 96 -24.87 -20.32 8.19
CA THR A 96 -24.70 -21.55 7.40
C THR A 96 -25.57 -21.62 6.15
N LYS A 97 -26.71 -20.92 6.13
CA LYS A 97 -27.65 -20.86 4.99
C LYS A 97 -27.61 -19.54 4.21
N ALA A 98 -26.69 -18.63 4.54
CA ALA A 98 -26.56 -17.37 3.82
C ALA A 98 -26.12 -17.63 2.36
N SER A 99 -26.85 -17.09 1.38
CA SER A 99 -26.56 -17.26 -0.04
C SER A 99 -25.18 -16.74 -0.42
N LEU A 100 -24.76 -15.63 0.19
CA LEU A 100 -23.45 -14.99 -0.02
C LEU A 100 -22.26 -15.92 0.30
N LEU A 101 -22.45 -16.91 1.17
CA LEU A 101 -21.41 -17.86 1.57
C LEU A 101 -21.43 -19.17 0.75
N GLU A 102 -22.32 -19.29 -0.25
CA GLU A 102 -22.35 -20.50 -1.08
C GLU A 102 -21.02 -20.80 -1.77
N PRO A 103 -20.27 -19.82 -2.31
CA PRO A 103 -18.97 -20.11 -2.91
C PRO A 103 -17.98 -20.72 -1.89
N VAL A 104 -18.01 -20.30 -0.62
CA VAL A 104 -17.17 -20.88 0.45
C VAL A 104 -17.57 -22.32 0.73
N ARG A 105 -18.87 -22.61 0.81
CA ARG A 105 -19.38 -23.97 1.05
C ARG A 105 -19.12 -24.90 -0.13
N GLU A 106 -19.30 -24.42 -1.35
CA GLU A 106 -18.96 -25.16 -2.57
C GLU A 106 -17.46 -25.47 -2.62
N SER A 107 -16.62 -24.48 -2.28
CA SER A 107 -15.17 -24.68 -2.18
C SER A 107 -14.82 -25.78 -1.17
N LEU A 108 -15.50 -25.82 -0.02
CA LEU A 108 -15.32 -26.89 0.96
C LEU A 108 -15.82 -28.25 0.45
N ARG A 109 -16.99 -28.32 -0.20
CA ARG A 109 -17.60 -29.56 -0.69
C ARG A 109 -16.81 -30.21 -1.84
N THR A 110 -16.20 -29.38 -2.68
CA THR A 110 -15.54 -29.85 -3.91
C THR A 110 -14.01 -29.84 -3.84
N ASP A 111 -13.45 -29.37 -2.73
CA ASP A 111 -12.00 -29.17 -2.55
C ASP A 111 -11.38 -28.24 -3.61
N LYS A 112 -12.20 -27.41 -4.27
CA LYS A 112 -11.74 -26.40 -5.23
C LYS A 112 -11.56 -25.07 -4.51
N SER A 113 -10.34 -24.53 -4.50
CA SER A 113 -10.03 -23.26 -3.85
C SER A 113 -10.82 -22.09 -4.42
N LEU A 114 -11.16 -21.13 -3.55
CA LEU A 114 -11.69 -19.83 -3.95
C LEU A 114 -10.66 -19.07 -4.79
N VAL A 115 -11.08 -18.61 -5.97
CA VAL A 115 -10.25 -17.79 -6.85
C VAL A 115 -10.44 -16.33 -6.50
N TRP A 116 -9.60 -15.83 -5.58
CA TRP A 116 -9.62 -14.44 -5.15
C TRP A 116 -9.00 -13.53 -6.21
N THR A 117 -9.59 -12.34 -6.37
CA THR A 117 -8.96 -11.28 -7.18
C THR A 117 -7.98 -10.53 -6.30
N ARG A 118 -6.69 -10.64 -6.59
CA ARG A 118 -5.66 -9.91 -5.85
C ARG A 118 -5.84 -8.41 -6.05
N VAL A 119 -5.86 -7.67 -4.94
CA VAL A 119 -6.09 -6.21 -4.95
C VAL A 119 -4.78 -5.44 -5.00
N ASN A 120 -3.81 -5.82 -4.16
CA ASN A 120 -2.46 -5.28 -4.20
C ASN A 120 -1.60 -6.24 -5.03
N ASP A 121 -1.46 -5.95 -6.31
CA ASP A 121 -0.71 -6.78 -7.25
C ASP A 121 0.49 -6.01 -7.79
N LEU A 122 1.68 -6.44 -7.38
CA LEU A 122 2.94 -5.92 -7.89
C LEU A 122 3.37 -6.76 -9.09
N PRO A 123 4.09 -6.17 -10.07
CA PRO A 123 4.63 -6.94 -11.18
C PRO A 123 5.54 -8.07 -10.71
N ASP A 124 5.58 -9.18 -11.45
CA ASP A 124 6.35 -10.37 -11.06
C ASP A 124 7.88 -10.14 -10.96
N PHE A 125 8.40 -9.10 -11.60
CA PHE A 125 9.80 -8.67 -11.47
C PHE A 125 10.08 -7.87 -10.18
N VAL A 126 9.09 -7.72 -9.29
CA VAL A 126 9.21 -7.07 -7.99
C VAL A 126 9.08 -8.12 -6.89
N TYR A 127 10.16 -8.33 -6.15
CA TYR A 127 10.24 -9.25 -5.04
C TYR A 127 9.98 -8.50 -3.74
N PHE A 128 8.71 -8.40 -3.40
CA PHE A 128 8.29 -7.88 -2.11
C PHE A 128 8.36 -8.97 -1.02
N ASP A 129 8.76 -8.57 0.20
CA ASP A 129 8.83 -9.45 1.36
C ASP A 129 8.07 -8.84 2.54
N HIS A 130 6.97 -9.45 2.99
CA HIS A 130 6.19 -8.92 4.12
C HIS A 130 6.95 -8.99 5.46
N SER A 131 7.61 -10.12 5.73
CA SER A 131 8.25 -10.41 7.01
C SER A 131 9.25 -9.33 7.41
N ILE A 132 10.07 -8.83 6.47
CA ILE A 132 11.08 -7.83 6.78
C ILE A 132 10.45 -6.49 7.19
N HIS A 133 9.35 -6.07 6.56
CA HIS A 133 8.68 -4.81 6.88
C HIS A 133 8.07 -4.85 8.29
N ILE A 134 7.42 -5.96 8.63
CA ILE A 134 6.84 -6.17 9.96
C ILE A 134 7.92 -6.20 11.03
N HIS A 135 9.00 -6.96 10.81
CA HIS A 135 10.13 -7.02 11.74
C HIS A 135 10.89 -5.68 11.87
N LYS A 136 10.79 -4.79 10.89
CA LYS A 136 11.33 -3.43 10.96
C LYS A 136 10.32 -2.41 11.50
N GLY A 137 9.12 -2.83 11.89
CA GLY A 137 8.14 -1.97 12.55
C GLY A 137 7.28 -1.14 11.59
N VAL A 138 7.03 -1.63 10.37
CA VAL A 138 6.08 -1.01 9.43
C VAL A 138 4.68 -1.57 9.70
N GLY A 139 3.71 -0.69 9.98
CA GLY A 139 2.33 -1.08 10.23
C GLY A 139 1.56 -1.47 8.96
N CYS A 140 0.54 -2.33 9.11
CA CYS A 140 -0.28 -2.79 7.98
C CYS A 140 -1.02 -1.63 7.29
N ASP A 141 -1.54 -0.69 8.07
CA ASP A 141 -2.30 0.49 7.61
C ASP A 141 -1.47 1.49 6.82
N THR A 142 -0.16 1.56 7.07
CA THR A 142 0.75 2.42 6.28
C THR A 142 0.71 2.04 4.79
N CYS A 143 0.60 0.74 4.49
CA CYS A 143 0.60 0.24 3.11
C CYS A 143 -0.81 -0.08 2.59
N HIS A 144 -1.64 -0.71 3.42
CA HIS A 144 -2.96 -1.21 3.02
C HIS A 144 -4.10 -0.25 3.37
N GLY A 145 -3.83 0.85 4.07
CA GLY A 145 -4.86 1.79 4.52
C GLY A 145 -5.67 1.25 5.70
N PRO A 146 -6.79 1.90 6.06
CA PRO A 146 -7.61 1.51 7.21
C PRO A 146 -8.47 0.27 6.89
N VAL A 147 -7.84 -0.91 6.75
CA VAL A 147 -8.49 -2.19 6.41
C VAL A 147 -9.61 -2.55 7.40
N ASP A 148 -9.50 -2.15 8.67
CA ASP A 148 -10.53 -2.31 9.69
C ASP A 148 -11.82 -1.50 9.40
N ARG A 149 -11.77 -0.58 8.42
CA ARG A 149 -12.90 0.22 7.93
C ARG A 149 -13.26 -0.09 6.48
N MET A 150 -12.69 -1.15 5.91
CA MET A 150 -12.95 -1.55 4.52
C MET A 150 -13.95 -2.71 4.47
N PRO A 151 -15.23 -2.44 4.18
CA PRO A 151 -16.19 -3.53 3.94
C PRO A 151 -15.89 -4.30 2.64
N MET A 152 -15.15 -3.71 1.71
CA MET A 152 -14.56 -4.40 0.57
C MET A 152 -13.14 -3.89 0.39
N MET A 153 -12.19 -4.80 0.12
CA MET A 153 -10.79 -4.42 -0.05
C MET A 153 -10.58 -3.65 -1.36
N TYR A 154 -9.78 -2.60 -1.29
CA TYR A 154 -9.24 -1.85 -2.44
C TYR A 154 -7.77 -1.52 -2.18
N ASN A 155 -7.00 -1.22 -3.22
CA ASN A 155 -5.61 -0.82 -3.06
C ASN A 155 -5.56 0.62 -2.56
N TYR A 156 -4.95 0.83 -1.40
CA TYR A 156 -4.82 2.14 -0.78
C TYR A 156 -3.63 2.93 -1.35
N GLY A 157 -2.46 2.29 -1.39
CA GLY A 157 -1.26 2.85 -2.00
C GLY A 157 -1.28 2.79 -3.53
N SER A 158 -0.51 3.67 -4.17
CA SER A 158 -0.32 3.63 -5.64
C SER A 158 0.50 2.44 -6.10
N LEU A 159 1.30 1.84 -5.19
CA LEU A 159 2.25 0.76 -5.46
C LEU A 159 3.28 1.06 -6.57
N LEU A 160 3.43 2.35 -6.92
CA LEU A 160 4.48 2.79 -7.82
C LEU A 160 5.84 2.71 -7.12
N MET A 161 6.90 2.44 -7.88
CA MET A 161 8.27 2.40 -7.36
C MET A 161 8.64 3.68 -6.59
N GLU A 162 8.23 4.86 -7.07
CA GLU A 162 8.46 6.14 -6.39
C GLU A 162 7.85 6.15 -4.97
N TRP A 163 6.66 5.57 -4.79
CA TRP A 163 6.01 5.50 -3.48
C TRP A 163 6.80 4.61 -2.50
N CYS A 164 7.25 3.44 -2.96
CA CYS A 164 8.12 2.56 -2.17
C CYS A 164 9.46 3.24 -1.84
N LEU A 165 10.10 3.85 -2.83
CA LEU A 165 11.39 4.53 -2.66
C LEU A 165 11.30 5.74 -1.75
N ASN A 166 10.20 6.49 -1.76
CA ASN A 166 10.00 7.60 -0.84
C ASN A 166 9.97 7.13 0.61
N CYS A 167 9.33 5.98 0.89
CA CYS A 167 9.39 5.35 2.21
C CYS A 167 10.79 4.82 2.52
N HIS A 168 11.47 4.18 1.57
CA HIS A 168 12.82 3.64 1.77
C HIS A 168 13.89 4.73 1.96
N ARG A 169 13.68 5.94 1.42
CA ARG A 169 14.56 7.10 1.62
C ARG A 169 14.35 7.80 2.96
N ALA A 170 13.15 7.67 3.54
CA ALA A 170 12.76 8.29 4.80
C ALA A 170 11.92 7.33 5.66
N PRO A 171 12.47 6.16 6.07
CA PRO A 171 11.71 5.14 6.79
C PRO A 171 11.22 5.64 8.15
N GLU A 172 11.95 6.55 8.80
CA GLU A 172 11.62 7.15 10.09
C GLU A 172 10.21 7.75 10.12
N LYS A 173 9.69 8.22 8.99
CA LYS A 173 8.34 8.80 8.91
C LYS A 173 7.22 7.78 9.06
N ASN A 174 7.53 6.48 9.00
CA ASN A 174 6.55 5.40 8.91
C ASN A 174 6.74 4.28 9.94
N LEU A 175 7.91 4.21 10.60
CA LEU A 175 8.18 3.18 11.60
C LEU A 175 7.38 3.43 12.87
N ARG A 176 6.94 2.34 13.50
CA ARG A 176 6.27 2.31 14.79
C ARG A 176 6.81 1.17 15.66
N PRO A 177 6.52 1.15 16.98
CA PRO A 177 6.88 0.03 17.83
C PRO A 177 6.31 -1.28 17.27
N ARG A 178 7.09 -2.37 17.31
CA ARG A 178 6.69 -3.69 16.77
C ARG A 178 5.37 -4.19 17.35
N GLU A 179 5.13 -3.87 18.62
CA GLU A 179 3.91 -4.22 19.36
C GLU A 179 2.66 -3.52 18.79
N GLN A 180 2.84 -2.49 17.95
CA GLN A 180 1.79 -1.69 17.34
C GLN A 180 1.66 -1.93 15.82
N VAL A 181 2.41 -2.88 15.24
CA VAL A 181 2.38 -3.16 13.79
C VAL A 181 0.99 -3.58 13.31
N PHE A 182 0.31 -4.42 14.08
CA PHE A 182 -1.04 -4.91 13.76
C PHE A 182 -2.16 -4.03 14.33
N ASN A 183 -1.81 -2.95 15.05
CA ASN A 183 -2.80 -2.01 15.55
C ASN A 183 -3.23 -1.04 14.44
N MET A 184 -4.36 -1.33 13.82
CA MET A 184 -4.97 -0.51 12.76
C MET A 184 -5.41 0.90 13.22
N ARG A 185 -5.43 1.15 14.54
CA ARG A 185 -5.79 2.43 15.14
C ARG A 185 -4.61 3.14 15.79
N TYR A 186 -3.39 2.67 15.51
CA TYR A 186 -2.18 3.34 15.96
C TYR A 186 -2.16 4.78 15.45
N GLN A 187 -1.84 5.71 16.34
CA GLN A 187 -1.61 7.10 16.02
C GLN A 187 -0.13 7.40 16.20
N GLN A 188 0.44 8.13 15.25
CA GLN A 188 1.81 8.60 15.38
C GLN A 188 1.93 9.50 16.62
N PRO A 189 3.08 9.48 17.30
CA PRO A 189 3.32 10.34 18.45
C PRO A 189 3.07 11.81 18.10
N SER A 190 2.40 12.50 19.02
CA SER A 190 2.12 13.93 18.96
C SER A 190 2.36 14.54 20.35
N SER A 191 2.39 15.87 20.43
CA SER A 191 2.52 16.58 21.71
C SER A 191 1.42 16.20 22.70
N ASP A 192 0.20 15.95 22.21
CA ASP A 192 -0.95 15.56 23.04
C ASP A 192 -0.96 14.06 23.38
N ASN A 193 -0.42 13.21 22.49
CA ASN A 193 -0.38 11.76 22.65
C ASN A 193 1.05 11.25 22.41
N PRO A 194 1.94 11.35 23.41
CA PRO A 194 3.30 10.86 23.28
C PRO A 194 3.35 9.32 23.34
N VAL A 195 4.31 8.74 22.64
CA VAL A 195 4.61 7.30 22.69
C VAL A 195 5.75 7.07 23.67
N LEU A 196 5.50 6.22 24.68
CA LEU A 196 6.51 5.78 25.64
C LEU A 196 7.14 4.47 25.16
N LEU A 197 8.45 4.46 24.97
CA LEU A 197 9.21 3.27 24.56
C LEU A 197 10.59 3.26 25.22
N ASP A 198 10.96 2.14 25.85
CA ASP A 198 12.25 1.96 26.54
C ASP A 198 12.60 3.07 27.54
N GLY A 199 11.60 3.56 28.29
CA GLY A 199 11.79 4.64 29.27
C GLY A 199 11.97 6.03 28.66
N ARG A 200 11.80 6.19 27.34
CA ARG A 200 11.83 7.48 26.63
C ARG A 200 10.41 7.86 26.21
N SER A 201 10.16 9.16 26.16
CA SER A 201 8.92 9.74 25.63
C SER A 201 9.19 10.40 24.29
N PHE A 202 8.40 10.04 23.29
CA PHE A 202 8.48 10.61 21.94
C PHE A 202 7.18 11.35 21.63
N SER A 203 7.28 12.64 21.30
CA SER A 203 6.14 13.51 21.02
C SER A 203 5.98 13.87 19.54
N ASP A 204 6.81 13.30 18.67
CA ASP A 204 6.79 13.51 17.23
C ASP A 204 7.31 12.26 16.50
N GLN A 205 6.86 12.07 15.26
CA GLN A 205 7.16 10.86 14.47
C GLN A 205 8.63 10.78 14.08
N ASP A 206 9.29 11.91 13.83
CA ASP A 206 10.68 11.93 13.35
C ASP A 206 11.63 11.47 14.46
N SER A 207 11.41 11.89 15.72
CA SER A 207 12.22 11.46 16.87
C SER A 207 12.03 9.98 17.20
N LEU A 208 10.78 9.50 17.23
CA LEU A 208 10.47 8.08 17.41
C LEU A 208 11.07 7.25 16.26
N GLY A 209 10.81 7.66 15.02
CA GLY A 209 11.25 6.98 13.82
C GLY A 209 12.77 6.86 13.74
N THR A 210 13.49 7.94 14.01
CA THR A 210 14.96 7.95 14.03
C THR A 210 15.50 6.99 15.09
N TYR A 211 14.90 6.99 16.27
CA TYR A 211 15.23 6.04 17.32
C TYR A 211 14.98 4.59 16.89
N LEU A 212 13.85 4.31 16.23
CA LEU A 212 13.49 2.98 15.74
C LEU A 212 14.38 2.51 14.59
N VAL A 213 14.82 3.40 13.69
CA VAL A 213 15.80 3.09 12.63
C VAL A 213 17.08 2.53 13.25
N THR A 214 17.59 3.16 14.30
CA THR A 214 18.77 2.67 15.05
C THR A 214 18.45 1.38 15.83
N LYS A 215 17.37 1.36 16.62
CA LYS A 215 16.98 0.23 17.47
C LYS A 215 16.76 -1.05 16.65
N TYR A 216 16.07 -0.94 15.51
CA TYR A 216 15.76 -2.07 14.64
C TYR A 216 16.84 -2.37 13.61
N LYS A 217 17.97 -1.64 13.63
CA LYS A 217 19.08 -1.80 12.70
C LYS A 217 18.58 -1.80 11.26
N VAL A 218 17.79 -0.80 10.90
CA VAL A 218 17.37 -0.59 9.51
C VAL A 218 18.63 -0.29 8.70
N ARG A 219 18.76 -0.93 7.54
CA ARG A 219 19.92 -0.74 6.66
C ARG A 219 19.95 0.70 6.12
N THR A 220 21.08 1.11 5.57
CA THR A 220 21.25 2.45 5.03
C THR A 220 20.29 2.71 3.87
N VAL A 221 20.00 3.98 3.57
CA VAL A 221 19.17 4.33 2.41
C VAL A 221 19.79 3.80 1.11
N ALA A 222 21.12 3.84 0.97
CA ALA A 222 21.80 3.32 -0.22
C ALA A 222 21.55 1.82 -0.41
N ASP A 223 21.61 1.05 0.67
CA ASP A 223 21.37 -0.40 0.66
C ASP A 223 19.93 -0.71 0.25
N ILE A 224 18.94 -0.09 0.89
CA ILE A 224 17.52 -0.44 0.72
C ILE A 224 16.86 0.24 -0.49
N THR A 225 17.55 1.14 -1.18
CA THR A 225 17.08 1.73 -2.44
C THR A 225 17.81 1.18 -3.66
N SER A 226 18.74 0.24 -3.46
CA SER A 226 19.42 -0.45 -4.55
C SER A 226 18.50 -1.44 -5.26
N CYS A 227 18.76 -1.68 -6.55
CA CYS A 227 17.91 -2.52 -7.41
C CYS A 227 17.84 -3.97 -6.93
N ASP A 228 18.92 -4.51 -6.34
CA ASP A 228 18.99 -5.87 -5.79
C ASP A 228 18.04 -6.10 -4.61
N THR A 229 17.57 -5.03 -3.96
CA THR A 229 16.59 -5.14 -2.87
C THR A 229 15.24 -5.65 -3.38
N CYS A 230 14.82 -5.26 -4.58
CA CYS A 230 13.47 -5.52 -5.10
C CYS A 230 13.44 -6.23 -6.46
N HIS A 231 14.49 -6.13 -7.27
CA HIS A 231 14.54 -6.61 -8.66
C HIS A 231 15.62 -7.69 -8.81
N ARG A 232 15.25 -8.95 -8.57
CA ARG A 232 16.17 -10.10 -8.55
C ARG A 232 15.79 -11.24 -9.49
#